data_AF-A0AAX4KI14-F1
#
_entry.id   AF-A0AAX4KI14-F1
#
_cell.length_a   1.000
_cell.length_b   1.000
_cell.length_c   1.000
_cell.angle_alpha   90.00
_cell.angle_beta   90.00
_cell.angle_gamma   90.00
#
_symmetry.space_group_name_H-M   'P 1'
#
loop_
_entity.id
_entity.type
_entity.pdbx_description
1 polymer ?
#
loop_
_entity_poly.entity_id
_entity_poly.type
_entity_poly.pdbx_seq_one_letter_code
_entity_poly.pdbx_strand_id
1 'polypeptide(L)'
;MIRFMKHSLDSRSGANSSLLGKLLKKKENGMGTMKGLEESVKEGEGWKIKGNLAGKNGKHEQAIRHYLEGLITICPYTSSDTSMNYEKAYKSDLVKLEQALLNNIITISLSHSSKSGPKRIMFDNIARVTCEVMLEFRYLTVTNLRKTFQRLAQLDEREHGVSGKQSINSFMADLFRGKEGDEWAHRRCIREHVCHE
;
A
#
# COMPACT_ATOMS: atom_id res chain seq x y z
N MET A 1 -0.96 -3.05 -9.88
CA MET A 1 -1.15 -2.93 -8.41
C MET A 1 -2.18 -3.92 -7.83
N ILE A 2 -3.49 -3.71 -7.96
CA ILE A 2 -4.49 -4.49 -7.19
C ILE A 2 -4.50 -5.98 -7.55
N ARG A 3 -4.26 -6.33 -8.82
CA ARG A 3 -4.07 -7.72 -9.24
C ARG A 3 -2.83 -8.37 -8.60
N PHE A 4 -1.75 -7.60 -8.44
CA PHE A 4 -0.56 -8.04 -7.72
C PHE A 4 -0.85 -8.23 -6.23
N MET A 5 -1.54 -7.28 -5.58
CA MET A 5 -2.01 -7.45 -4.18
C MET A 5 -2.82 -8.74 -4.01
N LYS A 6 -3.74 -9.01 -4.94
CA LYS A 6 -4.53 -10.25 -4.93
C LYS A 6 -3.63 -11.46 -5.02
N HIS A 7 -2.81 -11.55 -6.06
CA HIS A 7 -1.93 -12.69 -6.27
C HIS A 7 -1.01 -12.95 -5.07
N SER A 8 -0.40 -11.90 -4.50
CA SER A 8 0.50 -12.02 -3.36
C SER A 8 -0.21 -12.37 -2.05
N LEU A 9 -1.48 -11.99 -1.88
CA LEU A 9 -2.30 -12.44 -0.77
C LEU A 9 -2.76 -13.90 -0.96
N ASP A 10 -3.15 -14.28 -2.17
CA ASP A 10 -3.59 -15.64 -2.52
C ASP A 10 -2.47 -16.65 -2.26
N SER A 11 -1.22 -16.33 -2.64
CA SER A 11 -0.06 -17.21 -2.47
C SER A 11 0.38 -17.39 -1.01
N ARG A 12 0.20 -16.37 -0.16
CA ARG A 12 0.62 -16.39 1.26
C ARG A 12 -0.46 -16.90 2.22
N SER A 13 -1.74 -16.88 1.83
CA SER A 13 -2.86 -17.10 2.77
C SER A 13 -3.45 -18.50 2.77
N GLY A 14 -2.92 -19.47 2.02
CA GLY A 14 -3.38 -20.87 2.06
C GLY A 14 -4.90 -20.98 2.12
N ALA A 15 -5.57 -20.57 1.03
CA ALA A 15 -7.02 -20.69 0.81
C ALA A 15 -7.99 -19.62 1.39
N ASN A 16 -7.58 -18.39 1.73
CA ASN A 16 -8.55 -17.40 2.27
C ASN A 16 -8.48 -15.95 1.74
N SER A 17 -8.24 -15.73 0.45
CA SER A 17 -8.34 -14.38 -0.15
C SER A 17 -9.77 -13.93 -0.51
N SER A 18 -10.76 -14.33 0.28
CA SER A 18 -12.17 -14.09 -0.05
C SER A 18 -12.54 -12.59 -0.13
N LEU A 19 -11.78 -11.70 0.50
CA LEU A 19 -12.12 -10.29 0.58
C LEU A 19 -11.81 -9.52 -0.72
N LEU A 20 -10.54 -9.51 -1.14
CA LEU A 20 -10.11 -8.73 -2.30
C LEU A 20 -10.67 -9.32 -3.60
N GLY A 21 -10.80 -10.65 -3.67
CA GLY A 21 -11.46 -11.34 -4.77
C GLY A 21 -12.94 -10.97 -4.90
N LYS A 22 -13.68 -10.86 -3.78
CA LYS A 22 -15.09 -10.40 -3.80
C LYS A 22 -15.21 -8.92 -4.18
N LEU A 23 -14.31 -8.06 -3.69
CA LEU A 23 -14.30 -6.64 -4.04
C LEU A 23 -14.01 -6.42 -5.53
N LEU A 24 -13.06 -7.16 -6.10
CA LEU A 24 -12.75 -7.10 -7.52
C LEU A 24 -13.89 -7.60 -8.39
N LYS A 25 -14.49 -8.75 -8.05
CA LYS A 25 -15.67 -9.27 -8.76
C LYS A 25 -16.86 -8.30 -8.72
N LYS A 26 -17.13 -7.69 -7.55
CA LYS A 26 -18.19 -6.68 -7.40
C LYS A 26 -17.94 -5.46 -8.29
N LYS A 27 -16.68 -5.07 -8.49
CA LYS A 27 -16.30 -3.97 -9.37
C LYS A 27 -16.39 -4.35 -10.85
N GLU A 28 -15.91 -5.53 -11.24
CA GLU A 28 -15.98 -6.03 -12.62
C GLU A 28 -17.44 -6.10 -13.10
N ASN A 29 -18.36 -6.52 -12.21
CA ASN A 29 -19.79 -6.58 -12.51
C ASN A 29 -20.49 -5.20 -12.50
N GLY A 30 -19.85 -4.16 -11.96
CA GLY A 30 -20.38 -2.81 -11.82
C GLY A 30 -19.70 -1.77 -12.71
N MET A 31 -18.89 -2.21 -13.68
CA MET A 31 -18.08 -1.35 -14.54
C MET A 31 -18.92 -0.67 -15.63
N GLY A 32 -19.99 0.01 -15.23
CA GLY A 32 -20.67 1.01 -16.05
C GLY A 32 -19.88 2.32 -16.00
N THR A 33 -19.43 2.77 -17.17
CA THR A 33 -18.78 4.07 -17.47
C THR A 33 -17.58 4.44 -16.59
N MET A 34 -16.37 4.40 -17.16
CA MET A 34 -15.16 4.89 -16.50
C MET A 34 -15.33 6.38 -16.17
N LYS A 35 -15.45 6.70 -14.88
CA LYS A 35 -15.48 8.08 -14.36
C LYS A 35 -14.20 8.82 -14.71
N GLY A 36 -14.27 10.15 -14.81
CA GLY A 36 -13.09 10.98 -15.04
C GLY A 36 -12.13 10.98 -13.84
N LEU A 37 -10.85 11.31 -14.08
CA LEU A 37 -9.78 11.27 -13.08
C LEU A 37 -10.14 12.04 -11.81
N GLU A 38 -10.63 13.27 -11.95
CA GLU A 38 -10.99 14.13 -10.81
C GLU A 38 -12.11 13.52 -9.97
N GLU A 39 -13.12 12.94 -10.62
CA GLU A 39 -14.23 12.26 -9.93
C GLU A 39 -13.73 11.01 -9.21
N SER A 40 -12.88 10.20 -9.85
CA SER A 40 -12.26 9.03 -9.24
C SER A 40 -11.41 9.37 -8.02
N VAL A 41 -10.66 10.47 -8.07
CA VAL A 41 -9.86 10.96 -6.94
C VAL A 41 -10.77 11.43 -5.80
N LYS A 42 -11.80 12.24 -6.08
CA LYS A 42 -12.79 12.66 -5.07
C LYS A 42 -13.50 11.46 -4.42
N GLU A 43 -13.88 10.46 -5.21
CA GLU A 43 -14.50 9.25 -4.70
C GLU A 43 -13.53 8.44 -3.82
N GLY A 44 -12.28 8.29 -4.26
CA GLY A 44 -11.23 7.61 -3.49
C GLY A 44 -10.92 8.33 -2.17
N GLU A 45 -10.93 9.66 -2.15
CA GLU A 45 -10.85 10.47 -0.93
C GLU A 45 -12.03 10.20 0.01
N GLY A 46 -13.25 10.10 -0.51
CA GLY A 46 -14.43 9.72 0.26
C GLY A 46 -14.28 8.34 0.93
N TRP A 47 -13.71 7.37 0.20
CA TRP A 47 -13.39 6.05 0.76
C TRP A 47 -12.28 6.11 1.82
N LYS A 48 -11.25 6.94 1.61
CA LYS A 48 -10.19 7.19 2.61
C LYS A 48 -10.78 7.71 3.92
N ILE A 49 -11.71 8.66 3.86
CA ILE A 49 -12.39 9.23 5.04
C ILE A 49 -13.18 8.15 5.78
N LYS A 50 -13.97 7.33 5.07
CA LYS A 50 -14.72 6.22 5.67
C LYS A 50 -13.78 5.20 6.34
N GLY A 51 -12.67 4.87 5.69
CA GLY A 51 -11.66 3.98 6.24
C GLY A 51 -11.04 4.54 7.53
N ASN A 52 -10.69 5.82 7.54
CA ASN A 52 -10.15 6.50 8.73
C ASN A 52 -11.15 6.48 9.90
N LEU A 53 -12.44 6.73 9.63
CA LEU A 53 -13.49 6.68 10.64
C LEU A 53 -13.64 5.25 11.21
N ALA A 54 -13.68 4.23 10.35
CA ALA A 54 -13.74 2.84 10.78
C ALA A 54 -12.51 2.44 11.61
N GLY A 55 -11.31 2.88 11.20
CA GLY A 55 -10.06 2.61 11.90
C GLY A 55 -10.03 3.22 13.31
N LYS A 56 -10.45 4.49 13.45
CA LYS A 56 -10.58 5.16 14.75
C LYS A 56 -11.54 4.43 15.69
N ASN A 57 -12.58 3.79 15.15
CA ASN A 57 -13.54 2.99 15.91
C ASN A 57 -13.07 1.55 16.18
N GLY A 58 -11.81 1.21 15.91
CA GLY A 58 -11.26 -0.14 16.10
C GLY A 58 -11.75 -1.18 15.08
N LYS A 59 -12.52 -0.78 14.07
CA LYS A 59 -13.08 -1.66 13.03
C LYS A 59 -12.06 -1.89 11.91
N HIS A 60 -10.92 -2.50 12.25
CA HIS A 60 -9.76 -2.61 11.36
C HIS A 60 -10.04 -3.32 10.03
N GLU A 61 -10.79 -4.43 10.04
CA GLU A 61 -11.15 -5.13 8.80
C GLU A 61 -12.03 -4.27 7.89
N GLN A 62 -12.95 -3.51 8.47
CA GLN A 62 -13.81 -2.58 7.72
C GLN A 62 -13.01 -1.38 7.18
N ALA A 63 -12.05 -0.87 7.96
CA ALA A 63 -11.15 0.19 7.52
C ALA A 63 -10.36 -0.25 6.27
N ILE A 64 -9.76 -1.45 6.32
CA ILE A 64 -9.04 -2.04 5.18
C ILE A 64 -9.95 -2.19 3.97
N ARG A 65 -11.20 -2.64 4.14
CA ARG A 65 -12.18 -2.71 3.03
C ARG A 65 -12.37 -1.35 2.35
N HIS A 66 -12.59 -0.29 3.12
CA HIS A 66 -12.78 1.04 2.55
C HIS A 66 -11.53 1.56 1.84
N TYR A 67 -10.34 1.33 2.39
CA TYR A 67 -9.12 1.72 1.68
C TYR A 67 -8.93 0.94 0.37
N LEU A 68 -9.26 -0.35 0.35
CA LEU A 68 -9.25 -1.15 -0.88
C LEU A 68 -10.28 -0.64 -1.90
N GLU A 69 -11.49 -0.23 -1.45
CA GLU A 69 -12.47 0.42 -2.32
C GLU A 69 -11.91 1.73 -2.92
N GLY A 70 -11.21 2.55 -2.13
CA GLY A 70 -10.52 3.75 -2.64
C GLY A 70 -9.42 3.44 -3.65
N LEU A 71 -8.61 2.38 -3.42
CA LEU A 71 -7.62 1.95 -4.41
C LEU A 71 -8.28 1.48 -5.70
N ILE A 72 -9.42 0.80 -5.57
CA ILE A 72 -10.21 0.33 -6.70
C ILE A 72 -10.71 1.49 -7.55
N THR A 73 -11.19 2.60 -6.97
CA THR A 73 -11.72 3.74 -7.74
C THR A 73 -10.65 4.43 -8.59
N ILE A 74 -9.41 4.49 -8.08
CA ILE A 74 -8.28 5.13 -8.78
C ILE A 74 -7.47 4.16 -9.65
N CYS A 75 -7.65 2.85 -9.47
CA CYS A 75 -6.92 1.80 -10.18
C CYS A 75 -6.79 2.00 -11.69
N PRO A 76 -7.83 2.46 -12.44
CA PRO A 76 -7.69 2.63 -13.89
C PRO A 76 -6.55 3.59 -14.28
N TYR A 77 -6.23 4.54 -13.41
CA TYR A 77 -5.18 5.54 -13.62
C TYR A 77 -3.81 5.15 -13.06
N THR A 78 -3.75 4.09 -12.25
CA THR A 78 -2.52 3.67 -11.56
C THR A 78 -2.02 2.29 -11.99
N SER A 79 -2.86 1.45 -12.60
CA SER A 79 -2.51 0.04 -12.80
C SER A 79 -1.61 -0.26 -13.98
N SER A 80 -1.52 0.60 -15.01
CA SER A 80 -0.67 0.39 -16.20
C SER A 80 -0.90 1.40 -17.35
N ASP A 81 -1.61 2.51 -17.13
CA ASP A 81 -1.82 3.49 -18.19
C ASP A 81 -0.52 4.29 -18.44
N THR A 82 0.10 4.07 -19.60
CA THR A 82 1.33 4.76 -20.03
C THR A 82 1.09 6.25 -20.31
N SER A 83 -0.17 6.69 -20.42
CA SER A 83 -0.53 8.10 -20.62
C SER A 83 -0.48 8.93 -19.34
N MET A 84 -0.43 8.30 -18.16
CA MET A 84 -0.34 9.00 -16.89
C MET A 84 1.13 9.30 -16.52
N ASN A 85 1.58 10.51 -16.85
CA ASN A 85 2.90 11.02 -16.45
C ASN A 85 2.89 11.52 -14.98
N TYR A 86 4.09 11.73 -14.43
CA TYR A 86 4.25 12.15 -13.04
C TYR A 86 3.55 13.46 -12.74
N GLU A 87 3.76 14.47 -13.60
CA GLU A 87 3.23 15.81 -13.39
C GLU A 87 1.70 15.82 -13.32
N LYS A 88 1.03 15.10 -14.22
CA LYS A 88 -0.42 14.96 -14.24
C LYS A 88 -0.92 14.22 -13.00
N ALA A 89 -0.27 13.12 -12.63
CA ALA A 89 -0.64 12.32 -11.46
C ALA A 89 -0.42 13.08 -10.13
N TYR A 90 0.61 13.92 -10.08
CA TYR A 90 0.93 14.76 -8.94
C TYR A 90 -0.08 15.92 -8.81
N LYS A 91 -0.30 16.67 -9.91
CA LYS A 91 -1.24 17.80 -9.94
C LYS A 91 -2.69 17.40 -9.67
N SER A 92 -3.06 16.16 -9.95
CA SER A 92 -4.41 15.63 -9.71
C SER A 92 -4.60 14.99 -8.33
N ASP A 93 -3.64 15.12 -7.41
CA ASP A 93 -3.61 14.44 -6.09
C ASP A 93 -3.64 12.90 -6.15
N LEU A 94 -3.52 12.29 -7.32
CA LEU A 94 -3.64 10.84 -7.51
C LEU A 94 -2.54 10.10 -6.74
N VAL A 95 -1.30 10.56 -6.88
CA VAL A 95 -0.12 9.97 -6.20
C VAL A 95 -0.28 10.06 -4.68
N LYS A 96 -0.72 11.22 -4.18
CA LYS A 96 -0.90 11.48 -2.75
C LYS A 96 -1.99 10.59 -2.16
N LEU A 97 -3.14 10.49 -2.85
CA LEU A 97 -4.25 9.63 -2.43
C LEU A 97 -3.85 8.15 -2.43
N GLU A 98 -3.21 7.67 -3.50
CA GLU A 98 -2.81 6.27 -3.61
C GLU A 98 -1.82 5.86 -2.51
N GLN A 99 -0.78 6.67 -2.28
CA GLN A 99 0.17 6.44 -1.20
C GLN A 99 -0.50 6.53 0.17
N ALA A 100 -1.46 7.44 0.38
CA ALA A 100 -2.19 7.54 1.64
C ALA A 100 -3.04 6.29 1.92
N LEU A 101 -3.75 5.77 0.91
CA LEU A 101 -4.57 4.57 1.04
C LEU A 101 -3.72 3.34 1.42
N LEU A 102 -2.59 3.12 0.74
CA LEU A 102 -1.67 2.02 1.06
C LEU A 102 -1.05 2.19 2.46
N ASN A 103 -0.57 3.40 2.78
CA ASN A 103 -0.04 3.70 4.11
C ASN A 103 -1.04 3.42 5.22
N ASN A 104 -2.32 3.73 5.01
CA ASN A 104 -3.37 3.49 5.99
C ASN A 104 -3.67 2.00 6.16
N ILE A 105 -3.68 1.21 5.07
CA ILE A 105 -3.80 -0.25 5.14
C ILE A 105 -2.67 -0.82 5.98
N ILE A 106 -1.42 -0.42 5.72
CA ILE A 106 -0.25 -0.91 6.48
C ILE A 106 -0.38 -0.50 7.95
N THR A 107 -0.70 0.75 8.22
CA THR A 107 -0.80 1.30 9.59
C THR A 107 -1.86 0.55 10.41
N ILE A 108 -3.07 0.41 9.87
CA ILE A 108 -4.16 -0.33 10.54
C ILE A 108 -3.80 -1.80 10.77
N SER A 109 -3.11 -2.40 9.81
CA SER A 109 -2.69 -3.80 9.93
C SER A 109 -1.63 -4.00 11.02
N LEU A 110 -0.66 -3.08 11.10
CA LEU A 110 0.38 -3.13 12.14
C LEU A 110 -0.17 -2.79 13.53
N SER A 111 -1.16 -1.90 13.63
CA SER A 111 -1.79 -1.47 14.89
C SER A 111 -2.86 -2.44 15.42
N HIS A 112 -3.13 -3.55 14.73
CA HIS A 112 -4.13 -4.51 15.19
C HIS A 112 -3.82 -5.05 16.60
N SER A 113 -4.84 -5.14 17.46
CA SER A 113 -4.70 -5.47 18.89
C SER A 113 -4.18 -6.88 19.15
N SER A 114 -4.55 -7.85 18.28
CA SER A 114 -4.02 -9.21 18.33
C SER A 114 -2.49 -9.20 18.31
N LYS A 115 -1.88 -9.89 19.28
CA LYS A 115 -0.41 -10.00 19.42
C LYS A 115 0.15 -11.30 18.84
N SER A 116 -0.67 -12.34 18.71
CA SER A 116 -0.29 -13.66 18.19
C SER A 116 -1.48 -14.37 17.53
N GLY A 117 -1.22 -15.55 16.97
CA GLY A 117 -2.23 -16.43 16.38
C GLY A 117 -2.63 -16.08 14.94
N PRO A 118 -3.59 -16.82 14.36
CA PRO A 118 -3.95 -16.71 12.94
C PRO A 118 -4.39 -15.31 12.52
N LYS A 119 -5.09 -14.59 13.41
CA LYS A 119 -5.53 -13.23 13.13
C LYS A 119 -4.35 -12.25 13.02
N ARG A 120 -3.35 -12.34 13.91
CA ARG A 120 -2.14 -11.52 13.81
C ARG A 120 -1.38 -11.80 12.52
N ILE A 121 -1.19 -13.09 12.19
CA ILE A 121 -0.53 -13.54 10.95
C ILE A 121 -1.24 -12.96 9.72
N MET A 122 -2.57 -12.99 9.69
CA MET A 122 -3.36 -12.39 8.61
C MET A 122 -3.04 -10.90 8.43
N PHE A 123 -3.05 -10.10 9.51
CA PHE A 123 -2.74 -8.67 9.42
C PHE A 123 -1.28 -8.40 9.06
N ASP A 124 -0.33 -9.17 9.59
CA ASP A 124 1.08 -9.06 9.20
C ASP A 124 1.27 -9.36 7.71
N ASN A 125 0.60 -10.38 7.17
CA ASN A 125 0.61 -10.67 5.74
C ASN A 125 -0.01 -9.55 4.90
N ILE A 126 -1.11 -8.94 5.34
CA ILE A 126 -1.70 -7.78 4.66
C ILE A 126 -0.71 -6.61 4.65
N ALA A 127 -0.09 -6.29 5.79
CA ALA A 127 0.92 -5.24 5.89
C ALA A 127 2.10 -5.51 4.96
N ARG A 128 2.63 -6.74 4.97
CA ARG A 128 3.77 -7.16 4.15
C ARG A 128 3.48 -7.02 2.67
N VAL A 129 2.38 -7.60 2.19
CA VAL A 129 1.99 -7.49 0.77
C VAL A 129 1.79 -6.03 0.38
N THR A 130 1.16 -5.23 1.24
CA THR A 130 0.95 -3.80 0.95
C THR A 130 2.26 -3.02 0.89
N CYS A 131 3.24 -3.34 1.74
CA CYS A 131 4.59 -2.79 1.64
C CYS A 131 5.30 -3.20 0.34
N GLU A 132 5.26 -4.48 -0.02
CA GLU A 132 5.83 -4.98 -1.29
C GLU A 132 5.21 -4.25 -2.49
N VAL A 133 3.89 -4.07 -2.48
CA VAL A 133 3.18 -3.27 -3.49
C VAL A 133 3.69 -1.85 -3.52
N MET A 134 3.87 -1.21 -2.37
CA MET A 134 4.37 0.16 -2.26
C MET A 134 5.79 0.30 -2.82
N LEU A 135 6.65 -0.73 -2.70
CA LEU A 135 7.98 -0.75 -3.33
C LEU A 135 7.94 -0.88 -4.86
N GLU A 136 6.86 -1.41 -5.41
CA GLU A 136 6.64 -1.51 -6.87
C GLU A 136 6.05 -0.23 -7.47
N PHE A 137 5.82 0.81 -6.66
CA PHE A 137 5.24 2.06 -7.14
C PHE A 137 6.16 2.81 -8.09
N ARG A 138 5.55 3.32 -9.15
CA ARG A 138 6.24 4.21 -10.09
C ARG A 138 6.68 5.49 -9.40
N TYR A 139 5.80 6.07 -8.56
CA TYR A 139 6.05 7.32 -7.86
C TYR A 139 5.97 7.11 -6.35
N LEU A 140 7.11 7.08 -5.66
CA LEU A 140 7.22 6.95 -4.22
C LEU A 140 8.18 8.01 -3.66
N THR A 141 7.75 8.73 -2.63
CA THR A 141 8.63 9.72 -1.97
C THR A 141 9.70 9.01 -1.13
N VAL A 142 10.84 9.66 -0.91
CA VAL A 142 11.91 9.15 -0.03
C VAL A 142 11.35 8.84 1.37
N THR A 143 10.50 9.71 1.89
CA THR A 143 9.83 9.52 3.18
C THR A 143 9.00 8.23 3.22
N ASN A 144 8.22 7.95 2.17
CA ASN A 144 7.41 6.75 2.11
C ASN A 144 8.26 5.49 1.87
N LEU A 145 9.31 5.57 1.06
CA LEU A 145 10.27 4.47 0.88
C LEU A 145 10.92 4.06 2.20
N ARG A 146 11.42 5.03 2.97
CA ARG A 146 11.98 4.82 4.31
C ARG A 146 10.98 4.11 5.23
N LYS A 147 9.76 4.64 5.32
CA LYS A 147 8.70 4.06 6.15
C LYS A 147 8.36 2.63 5.72
N THR A 148 8.32 2.34 4.42
CA THR A 148 8.08 0.98 3.91
C THR A 148 9.12 0.00 4.41
N PHE A 149 10.41 0.32 4.27
CA PHE A 149 11.48 -0.56 4.72
C PHE A 149 11.49 -0.73 6.24
N GLN A 150 11.25 0.34 7.01
CA GLN A 150 11.11 0.24 8.47
C GLN A 150 9.99 -0.73 8.88
N ARG A 151 8.85 -0.68 8.19
CA ARG A 151 7.71 -1.57 8.46
C ARG A 151 7.99 -3.01 8.02
N LEU A 152 8.68 -3.22 6.90
CA LEU A 152 9.12 -4.55 6.49
C LEU A 152 10.14 -5.14 7.47
N ALA A 153 11.11 -4.35 7.95
CA ALA A 153 12.05 -4.78 8.98
C ALA A 153 11.33 -5.17 10.27
N GLN A 154 10.34 -4.37 10.71
CA GLN A 154 9.50 -4.73 11.86
C GLN A 154 8.75 -6.05 11.66
N LEU A 155 8.26 -6.32 10.46
CA LEU A 155 7.57 -7.57 10.13
C LEU A 155 8.54 -8.76 10.13
N ASP A 156 9.74 -8.59 9.57
CA ASP A 156 10.79 -9.62 9.57
C ASP A 156 11.24 -9.97 10.99
N GLU A 157 11.44 -8.96 11.85
CA GLU A 157 11.77 -9.17 13.26
C GLU A 157 10.66 -9.95 13.99
N ARG A 158 9.39 -9.66 13.72
CA ARG A 158 8.27 -10.40 14.33
C ARG A 158 8.22 -11.85 13.88
N GLU A 159 8.52 -12.12 12.61
CA GLU A 159 8.40 -13.45 12.01
C GLU A 159 9.61 -14.34 12.34
N HIS A 160 10.81 -13.75 12.39
CA HIS A 160 12.07 -14.50 12.48
C HIS A 160 12.94 -14.11 13.69
N GLY A 161 12.50 -13.18 14.53
CA GLY A 161 13.25 -12.76 15.72
C GLY A 161 14.58 -12.11 15.36
N VAL A 162 15.68 -12.61 15.94
CA VAL A 162 17.03 -12.03 15.79
C VAL A 162 17.53 -12.07 14.34
N SER A 163 17.24 -13.15 13.58
CA SER A 163 17.61 -13.20 12.16
C SER A 163 16.82 -12.20 11.32
N GLY A 164 15.59 -11.89 11.71
CA GLY A 164 14.78 -10.83 11.12
C GLY A 164 15.37 -9.43 11.31
N LYS A 165 16.04 -9.17 12.45
CA LYS A 165 16.74 -7.88 12.69
C LYS A 165 17.92 -7.64 11.74
N GLN A 166 18.46 -8.70 11.16
CA GLN A 166 19.56 -8.66 10.20
C GLN A 166 19.08 -8.81 8.76
N SER A 167 17.77 -8.66 8.51
CA SER A 167 17.22 -8.80 7.17
C SER A 167 17.68 -7.67 6.23
N ILE A 168 17.55 -7.91 4.93
CA ILE A 168 17.77 -6.90 3.89
C ILE A 168 16.90 -5.66 4.15
N ASN A 169 15.67 -5.84 4.65
CA ASN A 169 14.79 -4.71 4.94
C ASN A 169 15.30 -3.87 6.11
N SER A 170 15.92 -4.49 7.12
CA SER A 170 16.59 -3.79 8.22
C SER A 170 17.76 -2.95 7.72
N PHE A 171 18.62 -3.57 6.89
CA PHE A 171 19.72 -2.85 6.23
C PHE A 171 19.22 -1.67 5.38
N MET A 172 18.17 -1.86 4.59
CA MET A 172 17.58 -0.80 3.78
C MET A 172 16.95 0.31 4.63
N ALA A 173 16.26 -0.05 5.72
CA ALA A 173 15.71 0.93 6.67
C ALA A 173 16.81 1.81 7.28
N ASP A 174 17.97 1.22 7.55
CA ASP A 174 19.15 1.93 8.05
C ASP A 174 19.81 2.80 6.98
N LEU A 175 19.90 2.33 5.74
CA LEU A 175 20.42 3.11 4.61
C LEU A 175 19.59 4.39 4.35
N PHE A 176 18.29 4.35 4.65
CA PHE A 176 17.38 5.50 4.55
C PHE A 176 17.21 6.28 5.87
N ARG A 177 17.91 5.90 6.94
CA ARG A 177 17.82 6.61 8.22
C ARG A 177 18.28 8.07 8.06
N GLY A 178 17.50 9.00 8.61
CA GLY A 178 17.78 10.44 8.51
C GLY A 178 17.52 11.06 7.13
N LYS A 179 17.16 10.27 6.11
CA LYS A 179 16.76 10.78 4.80
C LYS A 179 15.27 11.17 4.83
N GLU A 180 15.01 12.44 4.59
CA GLU A 180 13.66 13.00 4.49
C GLU A 180 13.51 13.75 3.17
N GLY A 181 12.28 13.84 2.69
CA GLY A 181 11.97 14.47 1.42
C GLY A 181 10.66 13.97 0.85
N ASP A 182 9.91 14.90 0.28
CA ASP A 182 8.73 14.63 -0.54
C ASP A 182 9.09 14.48 -2.02
N GLU A 183 10.37 14.68 -2.35
CA GLU A 183 10.94 14.44 -3.67
C GLU A 183 10.94 12.95 -4.00
N TRP A 184 10.80 12.67 -5.31
CA TRP A 184 10.59 11.32 -5.81
C TRP A 184 11.89 10.50 -5.81
N ALA A 185 11.84 9.32 -5.18
CA ALA A 185 12.89 8.33 -5.34
C ALA A 185 12.65 7.56 -6.65
N HIS A 186 13.30 7.97 -7.73
CA HIS A 186 13.37 7.20 -8.98
C HIS A 186 13.68 5.72 -8.66
N ARG A 187 12.88 4.79 -9.22
CA ARG A 187 13.14 3.34 -9.16
C ARG A 187 14.56 2.98 -9.64
N ARG A 188 15.15 3.85 -10.47
CA ARG A 188 16.53 3.77 -10.96
C ARG A 188 17.56 4.27 -9.92
N CYS A 189 17.30 5.37 -9.22
CA CYS A 189 18.15 5.89 -8.14
C CYS A 189 18.26 4.91 -6.96
N ILE A 190 17.21 4.15 -6.66
CA ILE A 190 17.23 3.10 -5.62
C ILE A 190 18.07 1.88 -6.06
N ARG A 191 18.07 1.52 -7.35
CA ARG A 191 18.89 0.41 -7.88
C ARG A 191 20.35 0.81 -8.14
N GLU A 192 20.59 2.03 -8.58
CA GLU A 192 21.90 2.50 -9.05
C GLU A 192 22.63 3.40 -8.03
N HIS A 193 22.01 3.72 -6.88
CA HIS A 193 22.56 4.61 -5.83
C HIS A 193 22.92 6.04 -6.28
N VAL A 194 22.53 6.46 -7.48
CA VAL A 194 22.73 7.82 -7.97
C VAL A 194 21.46 8.61 -7.69
N CYS A 195 21.45 9.52 -6.71
CA CYS A 195 20.44 10.57 -6.65
C CYS A 195 20.97 11.73 -7.50
N HIS A 196 20.23 12.13 -8.54
CA HIS A 196 20.51 13.41 -9.19
C HIS A 196 19.92 14.49 -8.29
N GLU A 197 20.80 15.41 -7.87
CA GLU A 197 20.44 16.70 -7.27
C GLU A 197 19.51 17.51 -8.17
#